data_AF-A0A4P9ZFI5-F1
#
_entry.id   AF-A0A4P9ZFI5-F1
#
_cell.length_a   1.000
_cell.length_b   1.000
_cell.length_c   1.000
_cell.angle_alpha   90.00
_cell.angle_beta   90.00
_cell.angle_gamma   90.00
#
_symmetry.space_group_name_H-M   'P 1'
#
loop_
_entity.id
_entity.type
_entity.pdbx_description
1 polymer ?
#
loop_
_entity_poly.entity_id
_entity_poly.type
_entity_poly.pdbx_seq_one_letter_code
_entity_poly.pdbx_strand_id
1 'polypeptide(L)'
;MPNTVILSGGTATNDLVATFTESFAHVDYILPISDNGGSSLEIIRVIGGPAVGDIRSRLTRLIPDHQASLRKLLSFRLDTEPDAARRQWNELVEGTHPLWATLPLSTKEIVRSFLVHVHVELLKRSRISGVPGAAAASGVVGPNVNRSFCFELANVGNLFLSAARLFIGSLDSAIELFTKITDIPASVGVLPCINTNFTYHIGAILANGSVITGQSQISHPSAANDKYQPPIHEMLLLTPFPASGTHTSPKDSDLDLSLLSEDELGNVPLYTHPELKKSQLHFVKPDHIEPLNAPVSRVFYISPYGEEICPAAQTRVTSAIANTDILIYSIGSLMTSIVPIVILKGVGRAIAHQHTQSKKLILLLNCCEDRETYGLTAYDYVRVICELAQYSLVKSGHKRIKEWHRFVTHVFYMENPKIAVDVDRLLGLGIECVQVKRQAENVDQFDSADLCKQLKLMVSAAAKDAE
;
A
#
# COMPACT_ATOMS: atom_id res chain seq x y z
N MET A 1 -20.50 -11.01 -19.12
CA MET A 1 -19.88 -9.66 -19.18
C MET A 1 -18.46 -9.79 -18.68
N PRO A 2 -17.49 -9.04 -19.25
CA PRO A 2 -16.09 -9.26 -18.95
C PRO A 2 -15.74 -8.92 -17.50
N ASN A 3 -14.92 -9.76 -16.88
CA ASN A 3 -14.40 -9.54 -15.53
C ASN A 3 -13.21 -8.59 -15.59
N THR A 4 -13.21 -7.54 -14.77
CA THR A 4 -12.14 -6.53 -14.76
C THR A 4 -11.38 -6.56 -13.44
N VAL A 5 -10.05 -6.56 -13.53
CA VAL A 5 -9.15 -6.47 -12.39
C VAL A 5 -8.39 -5.15 -12.46
N ILE A 6 -8.31 -4.44 -11.34
CA ILE A 6 -7.61 -3.16 -11.24
C ILE A 6 -6.49 -3.29 -10.21
N LEU A 7 -5.24 -3.22 -10.66
CA LEU A 7 -4.10 -3.05 -9.77
C LEU A 7 -4.02 -1.57 -9.41
N SER A 8 -4.11 -1.24 -8.13
CA SER A 8 -4.25 0.15 -7.67
C SER A 8 -3.45 0.42 -6.40
N GLY A 9 -3.14 1.70 -6.17
CA GLY A 9 -2.75 2.23 -4.86
C GLY A 9 -3.89 2.96 -4.16
N GLY A 10 -3.52 3.85 -3.24
CA GLY A 10 -4.43 4.71 -2.48
C GLY A 10 -5.08 5.83 -3.29
N THR A 11 -4.62 7.06 -3.09
CA THR A 11 -5.43 8.27 -3.36
C THR A 11 -5.72 8.54 -4.84
N ALA A 12 -4.76 8.38 -5.75
CA ALA A 12 -4.91 8.79 -7.16
C ALA A 12 -6.06 8.04 -7.86
N THR A 13 -6.12 6.71 -7.71
CA THR A 13 -7.20 5.91 -8.28
C THR A 13 -8.56 6.22 -7.66
N ASN A 14 -8.65 6.92 -6.53
CA ASN A 14 -9.95 7.23 -5.92
C ASN A 14 -10.79 8.16 -6.79
N ASP A 15 -10.17 8.92 -7.69
CA ASP A 15 -10.89 9.81 -8.60
C ASP A 15 -11.47 9.04 -9.80
N LEU A 16 -10.96 7.83 -10.08
CA LEU A 16 -11.43 6.98 -11.17
C LEU A 16 -12.44 5.90 -10.75
N VAL A 17 -12.77 5.77 -9.45
CA VAL A 17 -13.66 4.70 -8.95
C VAL A 17 -15.01 4.73 -9.64
N ALA A 18 -15.62 5.91 -9.72
CA ALA A 18 -16.93 6.09 -10.35
C ALA A 18 -16.87 5.70 -11.83
N THR A 19 -15.82 6.15 -12.54
CA THR A 19 -15.56 5.80 -13.94
C THR A 19 -15.48 4.29 -14.12
N PHE A 20 -14.78 3.57 -13.25
CA PHE A 20 -14.66 2.10 -13.34
C PHE A 20 -15.97 1.39 -13.04
N THR A 21 -16.68 1.78 -11.98
CA THR A 21 -17.98 1.18 -11.64
C THR A 21 -19.04 1.44 -12.71
N GLU A 22 -18.94 2.55 -13.46
CA GLU A 22 -19.80 2.81 -14.61
C GLU A 22 -19.37 2.05 -15.89
N SER A 23 -18.07 1.75 -16.01
CA SER A 23 -17.50 1.11 -17.20
C SER A 23 -17.64 -0.40 -17.18
N PHE A 24 -17.71 -1.01 -15.98
CA PHE A 24 -17.60 -2.44 -15.80
C PHE A 24 -18.69 -2.99 -14.88
N ALA A 25 -19.23 -4.16 -15.23
CA ALA A 25 -20.21 -4.84 -14.41
C ALA A 25 -19.61 -5.48 -13.15
N HIS A 26 -18.38 -6.01 -13.25
CA HIS A 26 -17.64 -6.64 -12.16
C HIS A 26 -16.21 -6.10 -12.09
N VAL A 27 -15.80 -5.65 -10.91
CA VAL A 27 -14.49 -5.02 -10.68
C VAL A 27 -13.83 -5.55 -9.41
N ASP A 28 -12.66 -6.16 -9.55
CA ASP A 28 -11.81 -6.52 -8.42
C ASP A 28 -10.63 -5.55 -8.30
N TYR A 29 -10.59 -4.80 -7.19
CA TYR A 29 -9.46 -3.95 -6.85
C TYR A 29 -8.42 -4.74 -6.05
N ILE A 30 -7.19 -4.83 -6.55
CA ILE A 30 -6.07 -5.45 -5.85
C ILE A 30 -5.15 -4.35 -5.33
N LEU A 31 -4.90 -4.36 -4.02
CA LEU A 31 -4.20 -3.27 -3.33
C LEU A 31 -2.96 -3.78 -2.58
N PRO A 32 -1.88 -2.97 -2.51
CA PRO A 32 -0.70 -3.30 -1.73
C PRO A 32 -0.99 -3.22 -0.23
N ILE A 33 -0.14 -3.90 0.56
CA ILE A 33 -0.18 -3.89 2.04
C ILE A 33 1.12 -3.37 2.67
N SER A 34 1.88 -2.57 1.92
CA SER A 34 3.23 -2.11 2.30
C SER A 34 3.32 -0.63 2.69
N ASP A 35 2.20 0.11 2.66
CA ASP A 35 2.13 1.52 3.05
C ASP A 35 2.46 1.69 4.55
N ASN A 36 3.62 2.27 4.82
CA ASN A 36 4.12 2.51 6.18
C ASN A 36 4.12 4.00 6.55
N GLY A 37 3.25 4.81 5.95
CA GLY A 37 3.10 6.24 6.26
C GLY A 37 1.96 6.57 7.26
N GLY A 38 2.08 7.72 7.92
CA GLY A 38 1.00 8.36 8.70
C GLY A 38 0.37 7.47 9.78
N SER A 39 -0.96 7.56 9.92
CA SER A 39 -1.74 6.80 10.91
C SER A 39 -1.63 5.27 10.77
N SER A 40 -1.27 4.76 9.57
CA SER A 40 -1.11 3.32 9.35
C SER A 40 0.11 2.80 10.09
N LEU A 41 1.22 3.56 10.09
CA LEU A 41 2.45 3.20 10.78
C LEU A 41 2.26 3.11 12.30
N GLU A 42 1.49 4.03 12.87
CA GLU A 42 1.24 4.07 14.31
C GLU A 42 0.45 2.84 14.79
N ILE A 43 -0.55 2.41 14.00
CA ILE A 43 -1.26 1.14 14.23
C ILE A 43 -0.30 -0.04 14.11
N ILE A 44 0.53 -0.09 13.07
CA ILE A 44 1.50 -1.18 12.89
C ILE A 44 2.51 -1.22 14.04
N ARG A 45 2.98 -0.06 14.51
CA ARG A 45 3.95 0.05 15.61
C ARG A 45 3.42 -0.53 16.91
N VAL A 46 2.17 -0.23 17.25
CA VAL A 46 1.57 -0.67 18.50
C VAL A 46 0.99 -2.07 18.34
N ILE A 47 0.08 -2.26 17.39
CA ILE A 47 -0.74 -3.47 17.23
C ILE A 47 -0.06 -4.55 16.37
N GLY A 48 0.76 -4.14 15.41
CA GLY A 48 1.32 -5.02 14.39
C GLY A 48 0.35 -5.35 13.26
N GLY A 49 0.86 -6.13 12.31
CA GLY A 49 0.12 -6.61 11.15
C GLY A 49 0.22 -5.72 9.90
N PRO A 50 -0.53 -6.06 8.85
CA PRO A 50 -0.36 -5.43 7.54
C PRO A 50 -0.83 -3.98 7.55
N ALA A 51 -0.29 -3.18 6.62
CA ALA A 51 -0.83 -1.88 6.35
C ALA A 51 -2.21 -1.99 5.72
N VAL A 52 -3.20 -1.34 6.34
CA VAL A 52 -4.61 -1.36 5.89
C VAL A 52 -5.03 -0.07 5.21
N GLY A 53 -4.14 0.93 5.10
CA GLY A 53 -4.47 2.29 4.68
C GLY A 53 -5.10 2.39 3.30
N ASP A 54 -4.46 1.80 2.29
CA ASP A 54 -4.96 1.80 0.91
C ASP A 54 -6.28 1.02 0.80
N ILE A 55 -6.35 -0.14 1.45
CA ILE A 55 -7.56 -0.98 1.51
C ILE A 55 -8.74 -0.23 2.10
N ARG A 56 -8.56 0.37 3.29
CA ARG A 56 -9.56 1.22 3.94
C ARG A 56 -9.97 2.38 3.04
N SER A 57 -9.01 3.01 2.34
CA SER A 57 -9.32 4.15 1.46
C SER A 57 -10.20 3.74 0.29
N ARG A 58 -9.94 2.56 -0.29
CA ARG A 58 -10.75 2.02 -1.38
C ARG A 58 -12.14 1.62 -0.90
N LEU A 59 -12.21 0.89 0.21
CA LEU A 59 -13.48 0.45 0.80
C LEU A 59 -14.38 1.64 1.12
N THR A 60 -13.87 2.65 1.83
CA THR A 60 -14.64 3.85 2.19
C THR A 60 -15.18 4.61 0.97
N ARG A 61 -14.44 4.64 -0.14
CA ARG A 61 -14.87 5.28 -1.39
C ARG A 61 -15.95 4.48 -2.13
N LEU A 62 -15.98 3.17 -1.95
CA LEU A 62 -16.99 2.27 -2.54
C LEU A 62 -18.30 2.20 -1.76
N ILE A 63 -18.34 2.74 -0.54
CA ILE A 63 -19.57 2.78 0.27
C ILE A 63 -20.64 3.59 -0.48
N PRO A 64 -21.84 3.02 -0.74
CA PRO A 64 -22.90 3.68 -1.47
C PRO A 64 -23.48 4.89 -0.72
N ASP A 65 -24.14 5.79 -1.44
CA ASP A 65 -24.62 7.06 -0.87
C ASP A 65 -25.69 6.91 0.20
N HIS A 66 -26.49 5.85 0.15
CA HIS A 66 -27.46 5.56 1.21
C HIS A 66 -26.79 5.22 2.56
N GLN A 67 -25.48 4.89 2.55
CA GLN A 67 -24.64 4.67 3.74
C GLN A 67 -23.71 5.87 4.04
N ALA A 68 -24.03 7.08 3.55
CA ALA A 68 -23.17 8.26 3.70
C ALA A 68 -22.77 8.58 5.15
N SER A 69 -23.65 8.37 6.13
CA SER A 69 -23.34 8.54 7.56
C SER A 69 -22.22 7.60 8.03
N LEU A 70 -22.27 6.33 7.60
CA LEU A 70 -21.26 5.34 7.96
C LEU A 70 -19.95 5.60 7.22
N ARG A 71 -20.03 6.01 5.95
CA ARG A 71 -18.89 6.50 5.17
C ARG A 71 -18.20 7.66 5.89
N LYS A 72 -18.97 8.62 6.41
CA LYS A 72 -18.44 9.76 7.18
C LYS A 72 -17.71 9.32 8.44
N LEU A 73 -18.29 8.39 9.21
CA LEU A 73 -17.65 7.83 10.40
C LEU A 73 -16.33 7.12 10.08
N LEU A 74 -16.34 6.19 9.12
CA LEU A 74 -15.16 5.38 8.78
C LEU A 74 -14.07 6.19 8.04
N SER A 75 -14.45 7.30 7.39
CA SER A 75 -13.50 8.23 6.78
C SER A 75 -12.95 9.26 7.77
N PHE A 76 -13.52 9.37 8.98
CA PHE A 76 -13.13 10.37 9.96
C PHE A 76 -11.67 10.19 10.40
N ARG A 77 -10.93 11.31 10.42
CA ARG A 77 -9.58 11.39 11.00
C ARG A 77 -9.68 12.20 12.27
N LEU A 78 -9.04 11.71 13.32
CA LEU A 78 -8.92 12.43 14.57
C LEU A 78 -8.07 13.70 14.38
N ASP A 79 -8.21 14.60 15.35
CA ASP A 79 -7.52 15.89 15.38
C ASP A 79 -6.00 15.76 15.27
N THR A 80 -5.34 16.84 14.87
CA THR A 80 -3.87 16.94 14.90
C THR A 80 -3.35 17.18 16.31
N GLU A 81 -4.15 17.81 17.17
CA GLU A 81 -3.78 18.10 18.55
C GLU A 81 -3.96 16.87 19.45
N PRO A 82 -2.91 16.44 20.19
CA PRO A 82 -2.92 15.17 20.93
C PRO A 82 -4.10 15.01 21.91
N ASP A 83 -4.40 16.05 22.69
CA ASP A 83 -5.46 16.02 23.69
C ASP A 83 -6.85 16.02 23.05
N ALA A 84 -7.01 16.75 21.94
CA ALA A 84 -8.26 16.78 21.19
C ALA A 84 -8.52 15.44 20.50
N ALA A 85 -7.49 14.86 19.87
CA ALA A 85 -7.56 13.54 19.23
C ALA A 85 -7.95 12.45 20.23
N ARG A 86 -7.30 12.44 21.41
CA ARG A 86 -7.63 11.51 22.50
C ARG A 86 -9.07 11.67 22.98
N ARG A 87 -9.54 12.91 23.15
CA ARG A 87 -10.92 13.20 23.56
C ARG A 87 -11.92 12.69 22.52
N GLN A 88 -11.70 13.00 21.24
CA GLN A 88 -12.54 12.52 20.13
C GLN A 88 -12.57 11.00 20.06
N TRP A 89 -11.43 10.32 20.25
CA TRP A 89 -11.38 8.86 20.32
C TRP A 89 -12.23 8.31 21.47
N ASN A 90 -12.11 8.88 22.67
CA ASN A 90 -12.88 8.45 23.83
C ASN A 90 -14.39 8.65 23.60
N GLU A 91 -14.80 9.79 23.04
CA GLU A 91 -16.20 10.05 22.68
C GLU A 91 -16.73 9.03 21.65
N LEU A 92 -15.88 8.59 20.71
CA LEU A 92 -16.24 7.56 19.74
C LEU A 92 -16.43 6.19 20.42
N VAL A 93 -15.53 5.80 21.32
CA VAL A 93 -15.60 4.54 22.07
C VAL A 93 -16.79 4.51 23.04
N GLU A 94 -17.06 5.61 23.74
CA GLU A 94 -18.20 5.75 24.66
C GLU A 94 -19.54 5.80 23.91
N GLY A 95 -19.53 6.24 22.64
CA GLY A 95 -20.74 6.40 21.83
C GLY A 95 -21.38 7.78 21.94
N THR A 96 -20.67 8.77 22.49
CA THR A 96 -21.16 10.14 22.71
C THR A 96 -20.81 11.09 21.56
N HIS A 97 -19.86 10.71 20.70
CA HIS A 97 -19.44 11.54 19.57
C HIS A 97 -20.62 11.84 18.59
N PRO A 98 -20.78 13.07 18.08
CA PRO A 98 -21.91 13.45 17.22
C PRO A 98 -22.06 12.62 15.92
N LEU A 99 -20.98 12.01 15.43
CA LEU A 99 -21.02 11.12 14.25
C LEU A 99 -21.92 9.89 14.45
N TRP A 100 -22.20 9.51 15.69
CA TRP A 100 -23.14 8.43 15.97
C TRP A 100 -24.59 8.82 15.74
N ALA A 101 -24.96 10.11 15.78
CA ALA A 101 -26.35 10.55 15.82
C ALA A 101 -27.20 10.02 14.66
N THR A 102 -26.63 9.99 13.45
CA THR A 102 -27.35 9.68 12.20
C THR A 102 -27.29 8.20 11.78
N LEU A 103 -26.70 7.33 12.60
CA LEU A 103 -26.57 5.89 12.29
C LEU A 103 -27.73 5.06 12.87
N PRO A 104 -28.13 3.94 12.23
CA PRO A 104 -29.04 2.97 12.82
C PRO A 104 -28.45 2.34 14.08
N LEU A 105 -29.27 2.09 15.12
CA LEU A 105 -28.80 1.57 16.41
C LEU A 105 -28.01 0.26 16.28
N SER A 106 -28.48 -0.69 15.47
CA SER A 106 -27.79 -1.96 15.23
C SER A 106 -26.39 -1.74 14.65
N THR A 107 -26.25 -0.85 13.66
CA THR A 107 -24.96 -0.48 13.08
C THR A 107 -24.05 0.18 14.11
N LYS A 108 -24.59 1.05 14.99
CA LYS A 108 -23.80 1.67 16.07
C LYS A 108 -23.18 0.63 16.98
N GLU A 109 -23.98 -0.33 17.46
CA GLU A 109 -23.49 -1.35 18.39
C GLU A 109 -22.45 -2.27 17.75
N ILE A 110 -22.62 -2.63 16.47
CA ILE A 110 -21.63 -3.42 15.73
C ILE A 110 -20.32 -2.65 15.62
N VAL A 111 -20.33 -1.43 15.09
CA VAL A 111 -19.11 -0.65 14.86
C VAL A 111 -18.42 -0.32 16.18
N ARG A 112 -19.20 0.13 17.19
CA ARG A 112 -18.66 0.47 18.51
C ARG A 112 -18.01 -0.74 19.19
N SER A 113 -18.56 -1.95 19.04
CA SER A 113 -17.95 -3.17 19.60
C SER A 113 -16.52 -3.39 19.08
N PHE A 114 -16.27 -3.14 17.80
CA PHE A 114 -14.92 -3.21 17.22
C PHE A 114 -14.02 -2.06 17.69
N LEU A 115 -14.56 -0.84 17.84
CA LEU A 115 -13.79 0.28 18.39
C LEU A 115 -13.38 0.04 19.85
N VAL A 116 -14.27 -0.51 20.67
CA VAL A 116 -13.97 -0.96 22.03
C VAL A 116 -12.91 -2.06 22.01
N HIS A 117 -13.05 -3.05 21.13
CA HIS A 117 -12.08 -4.14 21.00
C HIS A 117 -10.67 -3.60 20.70
N VAL A 118 -10.50 -2.74 19.69
CA VAL A 118 -9.18 -2.16 19.41
C VAL A 118 -8.69 -1.25 20.52
N HIS A 119 -9.58 -0.51 21.20
CA HIS A 119 -9.19 0.28 22.35
C HIS A 119 -8.58 -0.59 23.46
N VAL A 120 -9.20 -1.74 23.77
CA VAL A 120 -8.66 -2.72 24.72
C VAL A 120 -7.31 -3.25 24.25
N GLU A 121 -7.17 -3.59 22.97
CA GLU A 121 -5.91 -4.07 22.40
C GLU A 121 -4.79 -3.02 22.45
N LEU A 122 -5.12 -1.73 22.28
CA LEU A 122 -4.19 -0.61 22.45
C LEU A 122 -3.77 -0.47 23.92
N LEU A 123 -4.71 -0.58 24.86
CA LEU A 123 -4.41 -0.49 26.29
C LEU A 123 -3.53 -1.65 26.77
N LYS A 124 -3.77 -2.88 26.31
CA LYS A 124 -2.92 -4.05 26.61
C LYS A 124 -1.45 -3.84 26.22
N ARG A 125 -1.22 -3.13 25.12
CA ARG A 125 0.12 -2.86 24.57
C ARG A 125 0.74 -1.59 25.15
N SER A 126 -0.08 -0.69 25.69
CA SER A 126 0.35 0.50 26.41
C SER A 126 0.88 0.10 27.78
N ARG A 127 2.20 0.25 27.99
CA ARG A 127 2.78 0.07 29.32
C ARG A 127 2.49 1.28 30.20
N ILE A 128 2.05 1.05 31.43
CA ILE A 128 2.15 2.04 32.50
C ILE A 128 3.65 2.14 32.80
N SER A 129 4.31 3.22 32.37
CA SER A 129 5.68 3.48 32.81
C SER A 129 5.67 3.55 34.33
N GLY A 130 6.31 2.58 35.00
CA GLY A 130 6.37 2.51 36.45
C GLY A 130 6.91 3.83 37.02
N VAL A 131 6.20 4.34 38.04
CA VAL A 131 6.54 5.44 38.97
C VAL A 131 7.27 6.65 38.34
N PRO A 132 6.65 7.84 38.27
CA PRO A 132 7.34 9.06 37.89
C PRO A 132 8.49 9.33 38.89
N GLY A 133 9.72 9.03 38.48
CA GLY A 133 10.91 9.19 39.33
C GLY A 133 12.14 8.39 38.90
N ALA A 134 11.98 7.20 38.28
CA ALA A 134 13.13 6.36 37.91
C ALA A 134 13.86 6.82 36.63
N ALA A 135 13.16 7.44 35.68
CA ALA A 135 13.75 7.95 34.43
C ALA A 135 14.64 9.19 34.64
N ALA A 136 14.43 9.95 35.73
CA ALA A 136 15.21 11.15 36.02
C ALA A 136 16.62 10.85 36.56
N ALA A 137 16.87 9.65 37.10
CA ALA A 137 18.15 9.28 37.70
C ALA A 137 19.16 8.70 36.69
N SER A 138 18.72 8.31 35.50
CA SER A 138 19.59 7.62 34.53
C SER A 138 20.32 8.57 33.57
N GLY A 139 19.94 9.83 33.42
CA GLY A 139 20.60 10.78 32.49
C GLY A 139 20.62 10.37 31.00
N VAL A 140 20.10 9.20 30.65
CA VAL A 140 20.01 8.68 29.29
C VAL A 140 18.63 9.05 28.75
N VAL A 141 18.55 10.22 28.14
CA VAL A 141 17.43 10.57 27.25
C VAL A 141 17.62 9.79 25.94
N GLY A 142 17.27 8.51 25.97
CA GLY A 142 17.15 7.69 24.77
C GLY A 142 15.80 7.98 24.08
N PRO A 143 15.73 8.03 22.74
CA PRO A 143 14.57 8.53 22.01
C PRO A 143 13.34 7.60 21.96
N ASN A 144 13.18 6.61 22.85
CA ASN A 144 12.14 5.57 22.72
C ASN A 144 11.55 5.09 24.05
N VAL A 145 10.86 5.97 24.79
CA VAL A 145 10.09 5.57 25.99
C VAL A 145 8.69 6.20 25.98
N ASN A 146 7.95 6.03 24.87
CA ASN A 146 6.49 6.11 24.93
C ASN A 146 5.86 4.98 24.10
N ARG A 147 5.46 3.91 24.78
CA ARG A 147 4.74 2.78 24.17
C ARG A 147 3.23 3.03 24.06
N SER A 148 2.74 4.19 24.50
CA SER A 148 1.34 4.54 24.31
C SER A 148 1.05 4.84 22.84
N PHE A 149 -0.19 4.62 22.44
CA PHE A 149 -0.68 4.91 21.09
C PHE A 149 -0.93 6.42 20.95
N CYS A 150 -0.43 6.98 19.85
CA CYS A 150 -0.68 8.35 19.43
C CYS A 150 -1.95 8.39 18.56
N PHE A 151 -2.96 9.13 19.01
CA PHE A 151 -4.26 9.20 18.32
C PHE A 151 -4.31 10.26 17.22
N GLU A 152 -3.30 11.13 17.15
CA GLU A 152 -3.21 12.23 16.21
C GLU A 152 -3.36 11.73 14.77
N LEU A 153 -4.26 12.35 14.00
CA LEU A 153 -4.56 11.98 12.61
C LEU A 153 -5.00 10.53 12.38
N ALA A 154 -5.22 9.74 13.44
CA ALA A 154 -5.66 8.37 13.33
C ALA A 154 -7.00 8.31 12.62
N ASN A 155 -7.15 7.41 11.66
CA ASN A 155 -8.38 7.25 10.93
C ASN A 155 -9.24 6.16 11.56
N VAL A 156 -10.52 6.47 11.82
CA VAL A 156 -11.47 5.55 12.47
C VAL A 156 -11.65 4.28 11.65
N GLY A 157 -11.71 4.36 10.33
CA GLY A 157 -11.82 3.19 9.45
C GLY A 157 -10.60 2.27 9.52
N ASN A 158 -9.38 2.82 9.68
CA ASN A 158 -8.18 2.01 9.90
C ASN A 158 -8.27 1.26 11.22
N LEU A 159 -8.66 1.94 12.29
CA LEU A 159 -8.82 1.34 13.62
C LEU A 159 -9.90 0.25 13.60
N PHE A 160 -11.04 0.50 12.94
CA PHE A 160 -12.11 -0.47 12.76
C PHE A 160 -11.64 -1.70 11.95
N LEU A 161 -10.99 -1.50 10.81
CA LEU A 161 -10.54 -2.61 9.96
C LEU A 161 -9.45 -3.45 10.64
N SER A 162 -8.53 -2.80 11.36
CA SER A 162 -7.54 -3.50 12.20
C SER A 162 -8.21 -4.24 13.36
N ALA A 163 -9.23 -3.67 14.00
CA ALA A 163 -10.01 -4.36 15.03
C ALA A 163 -10.69 -5.62 14.50
N ALA A 164 -11.37 -5.52 13.36
CA ALA A 164 -12.03 -6.65 12.72
C ALA A 164 -11.04 -7.75 12.35
N ARG A 165 -9.86 -7.37 11.83
CA ARG A 165 -8.77 -8.32 11.55
C ARG A 165 -8.31 -9.03 12.82
N LEU A 166 -8.06 -8.31 13.91
CA LEU A 166 -7.60 -8.90 15.17
C LEU A 166 -8.65 -9.87 15.74
N PHE A 167 -9.91 -9.46 15.73
CA PHE A 167 -11.01 -10.26 16.24
C PHE A 167 -11.21 -11.56 15.45
N ILE A 168 -11.14 -11.49 14.12
CA ILE A 168 -11.39 -12.64 13.24
C ILE A 168 -10.11 -13.47 13.00
N GLY A 169 -8.93 -12.86 13.15
CA GLY A 169 -7.63 -13.46 12.81
C GLY A 169 -7.33 -13.50 11.30
N SER A 170 -8.03 -12.71 10.47
CA SER A 170 -7.87 -12.73 9.00
C SER A 170 -8.18 -11.36 8.40
N LEU A 171 -7.25 -10.82 7.60
CA LEU A 171 -7.46 -9.55 6.88
C LEU A 171 -8.54 -9.71 5.79
N ASP A 172 -8.52 -10.81 5.03
CA ASP A 172 -9.51 -11.07 3.97
C ASP A 172 -10.93 -11.11 4.55
N SER A 173 -11.11 -11.77 5.69
CA SER A 173 -12.41 -11.86 6.36
C SER A 173 -12.85 -10.52 6.98
N ALA A 174 -11.90 -9.70 7.44
CA ALA A 174 -12.20 -8.36 7.93
C ALA A 174 -12.66 -7.42 6.82
N ILE A 175 -12.08 -7.54 5.62
CA ILE A 175 -12.52 -6.83 4.42
C ILE A 175 -13.94 -7.27 4.04
N GLU A 176 -14.20 -8.57 4.01
CA GLU A 176 -15.54 -9.12 3.72
C GLU A 176 -16.60 -8.60 4.72
N LEU A 177 -16.25 -8.54 6.02
CA LEU A 177 -17.12 -7.97 7.04
C LEU A 177 -17.38 -6.49 6.79
N PHE A 178 -16.34 -5.72 6.47
CA PHE A 178 -16.46 -4.29 6.14
C PHE A 178 -17.42 -4.09 4.95
N THR A 179 -17.21 -4.83 3.87
CA THR A 179 -18.04 -4.81 2.65
C THR A 179 -19.51 -5.05 2.98
N LYS A 180 -19.82 -6.07 3.79
CA LYS A 180 -21.20 -6.39 4.19
C LYS A 180 -21.84 -5.35 5.09
N ILE A 181 -21.12 -4.82 6.07
CA ILE A 181 -21.66 -3.80 6.99
C ILE A 181 -21.94 -2.49 6.26
N THR A 182 -21.14 -2.18 5.24
CA THR A 182 -21.23 -0.93 4.47
C THR A 182 -22.05 -1.04 3.19
N ASP A 183 -22.66 -2.21 2.94
CA ASP A 183 -23.46 -2.50 1.74
C ASP A 183 -22.73 -2.21 0.42
N ILE A 184 -21.42 -2.49 0.37
CA ILE A 184 -20.67 -2.45 -0.89
C ILE A 184 -21.19 -3.60 -1.79
N PRO A 185 -21.56 -3.32 -3.06
CA PRO A 185 -22.13 -4.34 -3.95
C PRO A 185 -21.21 -5.55 -4.14
N ALA A 186 -21.79 -6.75 -4.18
CA ALA A 186 -21.06 -8.00 -4.43
C ALA A 186 -20.39 -8.07 -5.81
N SER A 187 -20.74 -7.16 -6.73
CA SER A 187 -20.05 -6.99 -8.00
C SER A 187 -18.68 -6.31 -7.89
N VAL A 188 -18.33 -5.77 -6.72
CA VAL A 188 -17.05 -5.12 -6.47
C VAL A 188 -16.26 -5.86 -5.39
N GLY A 189 -15.09 -6.36 -5.76
CA GLY A 189 -14.14 -6.95 -4.83
C GLY A 189 -13.04 -5.98 -4.41
N VAL A 190 -12.58 -6.08 -3.17
CA VAL A 190 -11.35 -5.43 -2.69
C VAL A 190 -10.46 -6.51 -2.08
N LEU A 191 -9.29 -6.72 -2.68
CA LEU A 191 -8.39 -7.81 -2.38
C LEU A 191 -7.03 -7.29 -1.90
N PRO A 192 -6.53 -7.72 -0.73
CA PRO A 192 -5.15 -7.47 -0.36
C PRO A 192 -4.23 -8.32 -1.24
N CYS A 193 -3.13 -7.76 -1.73
CA CYS A 193 -2.23 -8.50 -2.61
C CYS A 193 -1.58 -9.73 -1.94
N ILE A 194 -1.41 -9.68 -0.62
CA ILE A 194 -0.92 -10.76 0.25
C ILE A 194 -1.94 -10.96 1.38
N ASN A 195 -2.35 -12.21 1.61
CA ASN A 195 -3.12 -12.54 2.80
C ASN A 195 -2.17 -12.82 3.98
N THR A 196 -2.14 -11.93 4.96
CA THR A 196 -1.22 -12.04 6.10
C THR A 196 -1.75 -11.30 7.33
N ASN A 197 -1.26 -11.72 8.49
CA ASN A 197 -1.41 -11.01 9.75
C ASN A 197 -0.13 -10.29 10.18
N PHE A 198 0.92 -10.32 9.36
CA PHE A 198 2.23 -9.72 9.61
C PHE A 198 2.47 -8.50 8.73
N THR A 199 3.41 -7.67 9.16
CA THR A 199 3.84 -6.49 8.39
C THR A 199 4.79 -6.90 7.28
N TYR A 200 4.57 -6.36 6.08
CA TYR A 200 5.50 -6.43 4.96
C TYR A 200 5.98 -5.03 4.63
N HIS A 201 7.26 -4.93 4.33
CA HIS A 201 7.89 -3.68 3.90
C HIS A 201 8.48 -3.86 2.52
N ILE A 202 8.66 -2.75 1.81
CA ILE A 202 9.38 -2.72 0.54
C ILE A 202 10.65 -1.89 0.68
N GLY A 203 11.64 -2.23 -0.14
CA GLY A 203 12.83 -1.44 -0.38
C GLY A 203 13.02 -1.19 -1.88
N ALA A 204 13.83 -0.19 -2.21
CA ALA A 204 14.18 0.17 -3.57
C ALA A 204 15.70 0.28 -3.73
N ILE A 205 16.24 -0.29 -4.80
CA ILE A 205 17.59 -0.01 -5.29
C ILE A 205 17.48 1.07 -6.36
N LEU A 206 18.25 2.15 -6.24
CA LEU A 206 18.35 3.19 -7.25
C LEU A 206 19.42 2.85 -8.30
N ALA A 207 19.37 3.50 -9.46
CA ALA A 207 20.32 3.28 -10.56
C ALA A 207 21.79 3.56 -10.18
N ASN A 208 22.03 4.38 -9.16
CA ASN A 208 23.37 4.66 -8.61
C ASN A 208 23.85 3.62 -7.57
N GLY A 209 23.06 2.56 -7.30
CA GLY A 209 23.37 1.50 -6.35
C GLY A 209 22.99 1.78 -4.90
N SER A 210 22.45 2.96 -4.58
CA SER A 210 21.92 3.25 -3.23
C SER A 210 20.63 2.49 -2.95
N VAL A 211 20.36 2.19 -1.68
CA VAL A 211 19.16 1.46 -1.23
C VAL A 211 18.34 2.34 -0.30
N ILE A 212 17.03 2.38 -0.54
CA ILE A 212 16.05 3.03 0.33
C ILE A 212 15.13 1.95 0.89
N THR A 213 14.90 1.97 2.21
CA THR A 213 14.00 1.02 2.88
C THR A 213 12.77 1.73 3.43
N GLY A 214 11.60 1.10 3.28
CA GLY A 214 10.31 1.67 3.65
C GLY A 214 9.63 2.37 2.47
N GLN A 215 8.35 2.06 2.26
CA GLN A 215 7.54 2.62 1.17
C GLN A 215 7.51 4.16 1.22
N SER A 216 7.31 4.70 2.41
CA SER A 216 7.20 6.13 2.59
C SER A 216 8.53 6.85 2.37
N GLN A 217 9.68 6.27 2.73
CA GLN A 217 10.98 6.89 2.43
C GLN A 217 11.27 6.95 0.92
N ILE A 218 10.72 6.01 0.15
CA ILE A 218 10.81 5.99 -1.31
C ILE A 218 9.93 7.10 -1.90
N SER A 219 8.65 7.13 -1.54
CA SER A 219 7.66 8.05 -2.13
C SER A 219 7.76 9.47 -1.55
N HIS A 220 7.85 9.60 -0.23
CA HIS A 220 7.72 10.86 0.51
C HIS A 220 8.53 10.84 1.83
N PRO A 221 9.80 11.28 1.82
CA PRO A 221 10.70 11.13 2.95
C PRO A 221 10.32 12.11 4.07
N SER A 222 10.66 11.77 5.31
CA SER A 222 10.47 12.70 6.44
C SER A 222 11.49 13.84 6.39
N ALA A 223 11.11 15.04 6.84
CA ALA A 223 11.98 16.23 6.88
C ALA A 223 13.19 16.09 7.84
N ALA A 224 13.25 15.01 8.64
CA ALA A 224 14.42 14.70 9.45
C ALA A 224 15.54 14.13 8.54
N ASN A 225 16.42 15.04 8.10
CA ASN A 225 17.74 14.82 7.49
C ASN A 225 18.22 13.36 7.46
N ASP A 226 18.51 12.83 6.26
CA ASP A 226 19.63 11.89 6.10
C ASP A 226 20.25 12.03 4.71
N LYS A 227 21.55 12.38 4.71
CA LYS A 227 22.45 12.15 3.58
C LYS A 227 22.49 10.64 3.36
N TYR A 228 22.08 10.19 2.17
CA TYR A 228 22.13 8.77 1.77
C TYR A 228 23.48 8.15 2.13
N GLN A 229 23.46 7.01 2.83
CA GLN A 229 24.66 6.22 3.11
C GLN A 229 25.32 5.76 1.79
N PRO A 230 26.65 5.60 1.77
CA PRO A 230 27.38 5.22 0.57
C PRO A 230 27.03 3.80 0.09
N PRO A 231 27.32 3.46 -1.18
CA PRO A 231 26.93 2.19 -1.80
C PRO A 231 27.47 0.96 -1.07
N ILE A 232 26.67 -0.12 -1.08
CA ILE A 232 26.95 -1.42 -0.43
C ILE A 232 28.28 -2.07 -0.90
N HIS A 233 28.85 -1.63 -2.02
CA HIS A 233 30.14 -2.13 -2.50
C HIS A 233 31.35 -1.78 -1.62
N GLU A 234 31.21 -0.91 -0.60
CA GLU A 234 32.24 -0.66 0.41
C GLU A 234 32.06 -1.47 1.72
N MET A 235 30.95 -2.20 1.88
CA MET A 235 30.76 -3.08 3.03
C MET A 235 31.34 -4.46 2.74
N LEU A 236 32.68 -4.56 2.77
CA LEU A 236 33.38 -5.85 2.75
C LEU A 236 32.95 -6.68 3.98
N LEU A 237 32.31 -7.81 3.69
CA LEU A 237 32.10 -8.94 4.61
C LEU A 237 33.46 -9.37 5.20
N LEU A 238 33.73 -8.98 6.45
CA LEU A 238 34.81 -9.58 7.22
C LEU A 238 34.31 -10.89 7.84
N THR A 239 34.59 -12.00 7.17
CA THR A 239 34.61 -13.34 7.79
C THR A 239 35.64 -13.37 8.93
N PRO A 240 35.29 -13.81 10.15
CA PRO A 240 36.29 -13.94 11.21
C PRO A 240 37.09 -15.24 11.03
N PHE A 241 38.39 -15.12 10.79
CA PHE A 241 39.37 -16.17 11.11
C PHE A 241 40.07 -15.83 12.43
N PRO A 242 40.55 -16.84 13.20
CA PRO A 242 40.84 -16.69 14.61
C PRO A 242 42.24 -16.11 14.83
N ALA A 243 42.31 -14.98 15.52
CA ALA A 243 43.57 -14.49 16.08
C ALA A 243 43.34 -14.08 17.54
N SER A 244 44.07 -14.76 18.41
CA SER A 244 44.28 -14.53 19.84
C SER A 244 44.53 -13.05 20.17
N GLY A 245 43.82 -12.50 21.17
CA GLY A 245 44.08 -11.16 21.71
C GLY A 245 43.01 -10.62 22.66
N THR A 246 43.15 -10.95 23.94
CA THR A 246 42.71 -10.24 25.16
C THR A 246 41.51 -9.26 25.12
N HIS A 247 40.49 -9.66 25.87
CA HIS A 247 39.29 -8.96 26.32
C HIS A 247 39.40 -7.46 26.64
N THR A 248 38.54 -6.66 26.00
CA THR A 248 37.70 -5.64 26.66
C THR A 248 36.40 -5.51 25.87
N SER A 249 35.29 -6.02 26.43
CA SER A 249 33.96 -5.88 25.85
C SER A 249 33.42 -4.45 26.04
N PRO A 250 32.78 -3.84 25.02
CA PRO A 250 31.82 -2.79 25.27
C PRO A 250 30.63 -3.44 26.00
N LYS A 251 30.19 -2.84 27.11
CA LYS A 251 28.95 -3.25 27.77
C LYS A 251 27.78 -2.89 26.86
N ASP A 252 27.27 -3.88 26.14
CA ASP A 252 25.93 -3.84 25.57
C ASP A 252 24.94 -3.59 26.71
N SER A 253 24.08 -2.59 26.52
CA SER A 253 22.92 -2.40 27.37
C SER A 253 21.93 -3.53 27.05
N ASP A 254 22.03 -4.63 27.80
CA ASP A 254 21.05 -5.69 27.84
C ASP A 254 19.69 -5.12 28.26
N LEU A 255 18.87 -4.71 27.29
CA LEU A 255 17.43 -4.72 27.46
C LEU A 255 17.04 -6.20 27.43
N ASP A 256 16.73 -6.74 28.60
CA ASP A 256 16.28 -8.11 28.79
C ASP A 256 14.93 -8.33 28.10
N LEU A 257 14.98 -8.54 26.78
CA LEU A 257 13.86 -8.91 25.91
C LEU A 257 13.44 -10.37 26.10
N SER A 258 14.17 -11.14 26.92
CA SER A 258 13.87 -12.55 27.20
C SER A 258 12.67 -12.75 28.14
N LEU A 259 12.16 -11.67 28.75
CA LEU A 259 11.04 -11.70 29.69
C LEU A 259 9.65 -11.44 29.04
N LEU A 260 9.57 -11.37 27.71
CA LEU A 260 8.31 -11.17 27.01
C LEU A 260 7.76 -12.51 26.52
N SER A 261 6.59 -12.92 27.01
CA SER A 261 5.89 -14.08 26.47
C SER A 261 5.41 -13.78 25.04
N GLU A 262 5.37 -14.82 24.18
CA GLU A 262 4.88 -14.70 22.80
C GLU A 262 3.46 -14.08 22.72
N ASP A 263 2.65 -14.29 23.77
CA ASP A 263 1.29 -13.74 23.91
C ASP A 263 1.25 -12.21 24.10
N GLU A 264 2.32 -11.59 24.62
CA GLU A 264 2.37 -10.14 24.91
C GLU A 264 2.82 -9.29 23.70
N LEU A 265 3.47 -9.90 22.69
CA LEU A 265 4.03 -9.18 21.53
C LEU A 265 3.06 -9.03 20.36
N GLY A 266 1.99 -9.81 20.31
CA GLY A 266 1.06 -9.83 19.17
C GLY A 266 1.77 -10.10 17.83
N ASN A 267 1.29 -9.47 16.76
CA ASN A 267 1.90 -9.60 15.43
C ASN A 267 3.07 -8.61 15.19
N VAL A 268 3.69 -8.09 16.25
CA VAL A 268 4.83 -7.17 16.16
C VAL A 268 6.13 -7.99 16.25
N PRO A 269 7.06 -7.86 15.28
CA PRO A 269 8.31 -8.62 15.35
C PRO A 269 9.22 -8.12 16.48
N LEU A 270 9.93 -9.05 17.14
CA LEU A 270 10.90 -8.80 18.23
C LEU A 270 11.97 -7.78 17.84
N TYR A 271 12.39 -7.82 16.58
CA TYR A 271 13.30 -6.86 15.97
C TYR A 271 12.68 -6.26 14.71
N THR A 272 12.93 -4.97 14.51
CA THR A 272 12.54 -4.25 13.29
C THR A 272 13.70 -3.34 12.91
N HIS A 273 14.09 -3.35 11.63
CA HIS A 273 15.14 -2.50 11.09
C HIS A 273 14.95 -1.02 11.49
N PRO A 274 16.00 -0.30 11.92
CA PRO A 274 15.87 1.08 12.46
C PRO A 274 15.17 2.07 11.52
N GLU A 275 15.46 2.00 10.21
CA GLU A 275 14.83 2.86 9.20
C GLU A 275 13.30 2.67 9.12
N LEU A 276 12.80 1.48 9.46
CA LEU A 276 11.36 1.17 9.47
C LEU A 276 10.66 1.67 10.74
N LYS A 277 11.42 2.10 11.76
CA LYS A 277 10.89 2.64 13.02
C LYS A 277 10.75 4.17 13.01
N LYS A 278 11.25 4.85 11.97
CA LYS A 278 11.16 6.32 11.84
C LYS A 278 9.68 6.71 11.78
N SER A 279 9.20 7.44 12.80
CA SER A 279 7.81 7.92 12.87
C SER A 279 7.54 8.95 11.78
N GLN A 280 6.36 8.84 11.15
CA GLN A 280 5.92 9.74 10.07
C GLN A 280 4.47 10.18 10.25
N LEU A 281 4.03 10.33 11.50
CA LEU A 281 2.64 10.64 11.83
C LEU A 281 2.22 12.01 11.25
N HIS A 282 3.07 13.01 11.40
CA HIS A 282 2.90 14.35 10.84
C HIS A 282 3.63 14.44 9.49
N PHE A 283 2.95 14.00 8.44
CA PHE A 283 3.43 14.09 7.08
C PHE A 283 2.53 14.99 6.24
N VAL A 284 3.15 15.83 5.40
CA VAL A 284 2.50 16.64 4.38
C VAL A 284 3.17 16.31 3.06
N LYS A 285 2.41 15.96 2.01
CA LYS A 285 2.94 15.91 0.64
C LYS A 285 3.28 17.35 0.26
N PRO A 286 4.55 17.77 0.18
CA PRO A 286 4.85 19.11 -0.29
C PRO A 286 4.43 19.24 -1.76
N ASP A 287 3.96 20.42 -2.16
CA ASP A 287 3.59 20.71 -3.55
C ASP A 287 4.80 20.56 -4.52
N HIS A 288 6.01 20.66 -3.98
CA HIS A 288 7.26 20.31 -4.65
C HIS A 288 7.96 19.17 -3.92
N ILE A 289 7.89 17.97 -4.49
CA ILE A 289 8.65 16.81 -4.00
C ILE A 289 9.95 16.74 -4.80
N GLU A 290 11.09 16.91 -4.12
CA GLU A 290 12.40 16.74 -4.77
C GLU A 290 12.52 15.31 -5.32
N PRO A 291 12.90 15.15 -6.61
CA PRO A 291 13.17 13.85 -7.20
C PRO A 291 14.18 13.05 -6.40
N LEU A 292 14.16 11.73 -6.56
CA LEU A 292 15.25 10.90 -6.05
C LEU A 292 16.56 11.26 -6.76
N ASN A 293 17.68 11.15 -6.03
CA ASN A 293 19.02 11.40 -6.57
C ASN A 293 19.39 10.50 -7.77
N ALA A 294 18.66 9.41 -7.97
CA ALA A 294 18.71 8.57 -9.16
C ALA A 294 17.36 7.84 -9.33
N PRO A 295 16.97 7.46 -10.56
CA PRO A 295 15.76 6.68 -10.81
C PRO A 295 15.77 5.35 -10.05
N VAL A 296 14.59 4.87 -9.65
CA VAL A 296 14.45 3.55 -9.04
C VAL A 296 14.77 2.48 -10.08
N SER A 297 15.78 1.66 -9.82
CA SER A 297 16.14 0.53 -10.66
C SER A 297 15.27 -0.70 -10.37
N ARG A 298 14.98 -0.98 -9.09
CA ARG A 298 14.19 -2.15 -8.69
C ARG A 298 13.57 -2.00 -7.30
N VAL A 299 12.33 -2.42 -7.15
CA VAL A 299 11.63 -2.56 -5.86
C VAL A 299 11.55 -4.04 -5.46
N PHE A 300 11.67 -4.32 -4.17
CA PHE A 300 11.61 -5.66 -3.59
C PHE A 300 10.97 -5.64 -2.21
N TYR A 301 10.42 -6.77 -1.76
CA TYR A 301 9.96 -6.92 -0.39
C TYR A 301 11.14 -7.20 0.54
N ILE A 302 11.06 -6.69 1.76
CA ILE A 302 12.03 -6.96 2.82
C ILE A 302 11.34 -7.57 4.04
N SER A 303 12.04 -8.47 4.72
CA SER A 303 11.66 -8.96 6.04
C SER A 303 11.81 -7.84 7.09
N PRO A 304 11.24 -7.98 8.29
CA PRO A 304 11.50 -7.05 9.40
C PRO A 304 12.99 -6.87 9.74
N TYR A 305 13.83 -7.84 9.36
CA TYR A 305 15.28 -7.84 9.55
C TYR A 305 16.04 -7.13 8.42
N GLY A 306 15.36 -6.69 7.36
CA GLY A 306 15.96 -5.99 6.22
C GLY A 306 16.41 -6.90 5.07
N GLU A 307 16.18 -8.21 5.17
CA GLU A 307 16.55 -9.17 4.13
C GLU A 307 15.53 -9.18 2.99
N GLU A 308 16.00 -9.27 1.74
CA GLU A 308 15.10 -9.39 0.59
C GLU A 308 14.31 -10.71 0.64
N ILE A 309 12.99 -10.59 0.52
CA ILE A 309 12.06 -11.71 0.46
C ILE A 309 11.18 -11.60 -0.81
N CYS A 310 10.58 -12.72 -1.20
CA CYS A 310 9.67 -12.77 -2.33
C CYS A 310 8.40 -13.53 -1.90
N PRO A 311 7.43 -12.80 -1.29
CA PRO A 311 6.19 -13.41 -0.81
C PRO A 311 5.31 -13.86 -1.97
N ALA A 312 4.45 -14.85 -1.69
CA ALA A 312 3.44 -15.30 -2.63
C ALA A 312 2.21 -14.38 -2.55
N ALA A 313 1.63 -14.09 -3.71
CA ALA A 313 0.34 -13.42 -3.75
C ALA A 313 -0.77 -14.33 -3.22
N GLN A 314 -1.87 -13.71 -2.75
CA GLN A 314 -3.07 -14.44 -2.37
C GLN A 314 -3.61 -15.26 -3.56
N THR A 315 -4.08 -16.49 -3.32
CA THR A 315 -4.60 -17.36 -4.40
C THR A 315 -5.73 -16.69 -5.18
N ARG A 316 -6.68 -16.03 -4.49
CA ARG A 316 -7.78 -15.29 -5.12
C ARG A 316 -7.27 -14.19 -6.04
N VAL A 317 -6.20 -13.49 -5.65
CA VAL A 317 -5.54 -12.47 -6.47
C VAL A 317 -4.97 -13.08 -7.76
N THR A 318 -4.20 -14.17 -7.65
CA THR A 318 -3.65 -14.81 -8.85
C THR A 318 -4.72 -15.38 -9.77
N SER A 319 -5.80 -15.94 -9.21
CA SER A 319 -6.93 -16.46 -10.00
C SER A 319 -7.71 -15.34 -10.68
N ALA A 320 -7.98 -14.23 -10.00
CA ALA A 320 -8.64 -13.06 -10.57
C ALA A 320 -7.81 -12.50 -11.73
N ILE A 321 -6.52 -12.29 -11.53
CA ILE A 321 -5.60 -11.81 -12.58
C ILE A 321 -5.50 -12.79 -13.76
N ALA A 322 -5.50 -14.11 -13.49
CA ALA A 322 -5.36 -15.10 -14.56
C ALA A 322 -6.61 -15.18 -15.44
N ASN A 323 -7.81 -15.04 -14.84
CA ASN A 323 -9.11 -15.26 -15.47
C ASN A 323 -9.85 -13.97 -15.86
N THR A 324 -9.23 -12.80 -15.67
CA THR A 324 -9.80 -11.52 -16.08
C THR A 324 -9.68 -11.31 -17.59
N ASP A 325 -10.67 -10.63 -18.17
CA ASP A 325 -10.65 -10.19 -19.57
C ASP A 325 -9.92 -8.85 -19.71
N ILE A 326 -9.96 -8.01 -18.68
CA ILE A 326 -9.31 -6.70 -18.66
C ILE A 326 -8.58 -6.52 -17.33
N LEU A 327 -7.26 -6.39 -17.39
CA LEU A 327 -6.44 -5.95 -16.27
C LEU A 327 -6.02 -4.50 -16.50
N ILE A 328 -6.24 -3.65 -15.50
CA ILE A 328 -5.85 -2.24 -15.53
C ILE A 328 -4.76 -2.02 -14.48
N TYR A 329 -3.58 -1.55 -14.91
CA TYR A 329 -2.61 -0.88 -14.05
C TYR A 329 -3.07 0.57 -13.91
N SER A 330 -3.72 0.89 -12.78
CA SER A 330 -4.31 2.21 -12.57
C SER A 330 -3.25 3.29 -12.32
N ILE A 331 -3.68 4.55 -12.40
CA ILE A 331 -2.88 5.70 -11.99
C ILE A 331 -2.46 5.62 -10.51
N GLY A 332 -1.31 6.21 -10.20
CA GLY A 332 -0.72 6.23 -8.87
C GLY A 332 0.78 5.96 -8.92
N SER A 333 1.44 5.94 -7.77
CA SER A 333 2.89 5.66 -7.70
C SER A 333 3.22 4.31 -8.36
N LEU A 334 4.00 4.34 -9.43
CA LEU A 334 4.37 3.12 -10.15
C LEU A 334 5.16 2.18 -9.21
N MET A 335 6.18 2.72 -8.52
CA MET A 335 7.13 1.92 -7.75
C MET A 335 6.57 1.51 -6.39
N THR A 336 5.75 2.36 -5.75
CA THR A 336 5.20 2.05 -4.43
C THR A 336 3.76 1.56 -4.38
N SER A 337 3.00 1.57 -5.48
CA SER A 337 1.62 1.07 -5.49
C SER A 337 1.39 -0.09 -6.44
N ILE A 338 1.83 0.03 -7.69
CA ILE A 338 1.59 -0.99 -8.72
C ILE A 338 2.62 -2.11 -8.64
N VAL A 339 3.90 -1.74 -8.65
CA VAL A 339 5.02 -2.68 -8.63
C VAL A 339 5.00 -3.64 -7.43
N PRO A 340 4.65 -3.23 -6.19
CA PRO A 340 4.58 -4.16 -5.05
C PRO A 340 3.57 -5.28 -5.22
N ILE A 341 2.59 -5.13 -6.12
CA ILE A 341 1.67 -6.21 -6.50
C ILE A 341 2.32 -7.10 -7.56
N VAL A 342 2.92 -6.49 -8.59
CA VAL A 342 3.50 -7.18 -9.75
C VAL A 342 4.66 -8.13 -9.37
N ILE A 343 5.49 -7.76 -8.38
CA ILE A 343 6.68 -8.54 -7.98
C ILE A 343 6.37 -9.78 -7.13
N LEU A 344 5.12 -9.97 -6.70
CA LEU A 344 4.73 -11.12 -5.86
C LEU A 344 4.79 -12.42 -6.65
N LYS A 345 5.19 -13.54 -6.01
CA LYS A 345 5.19 -14.84 -6.67
C LYS A 345 3.79 -15.20 -7.17
N GLY A 346 3.73 -15.73 -8.39
CA GLY A 346 2.49 -16.07 -9.08
C GLY A 346 1.88 -14.94 -9.92
N VAL A 347 2.11 -13.67 -9.59
CA VAL A 347 1.46 -12.54 -10.28
C VAL A 347 1.95 -12.38 -11.71
N GLY A 348 3.27 -12.41 -11.95
CA GLY A 348 3.83 -12.32 -13.31
C GLY A 348 3.31 -13.43 -14.23
N ARG A 349 3.15 -14.65 -13.69
CA ARG A 349 2.52 -15.77 -14.41
C ARG A 349 1.05 -15.50 -14.70
N ALA A 350 0.30 -15.04 -13.71
CA ALA A 350 -1.13 -14.77 -13.86
C ALA A 350 -1.39 -13.65 -14.88
N ILE A 351 -0.57 -12.61 -14.91
CA ILE A 351 -0.67 -11.53 -15.91
C ILE A 351 -0.46 -12.12 -17.31
N ALA A 352 0.64 -12.85 -17.52
CA ALA A 352 1.01 -13.42 -18.81
C ALA A 352 0.07 -14.52 -19.31
N HIS A 353 -0.68 -15.15 -18.40
CA HIS A 353 -1.68 -16.15 -18.71
C HIS A 353 -2.78 -15.54 -19.61
N GLN A 354 -2.87 -16.04 -20.84
CA GLN A 354 -3.97 -15.75 -21.74
C GLN A 354 -5.09 -16.74 -21.46
N HIS A 355 -6.03 -16.35 -20.60
CA HIS A 355 -7.28 -17.08 -20.42
C HIS A 355 -8.18 -16.93 -21.65
N THR A 356 -8.20 -15.73 -22.24
CA THR A 356 -8.88 -15.45 -23.51
C THR A 356 -7.87 -14.96 -24.54
N GLN A 357 -8.20 -15.15 -25.82
CA GLN A 357 -7.39 -14.63 -26.93
C GLN A 357 -7.40 -13.08 -26.96
N SER A 358 -8.34 -12.47 -26.25
CA SER A 358 -8.65 -11.04 -26.24
C SER A 358 -8.29 -10.29 -24.95
N LYS A 359 -7.63 -10.95 -23.97
CA LYS A 359 -7.26 -10.34 -22.69
C LYS A 359 -6.53 -9.01 -22.90
N LYS A 360 -7.08 -7.92 -22.35
CA LYS A 360 -6.49 -6.59 -22.42
C LYS A 360 -5.73 -6.28 -21.13
N LEU A 361 -4.50 -5.78 -21.25
CA LEU A 361 -3.61 -5.41 -20.16
C LEU A 361 -3.28 -3.93 -20.34
N ILE A 362 -4.05 -3.07 -19.68
CA ILE A 362 -4.10 -1.64 -19.93
C ILE A 362 -3.30 -0.91 -18.85
N LEU A 363 -2.30 -0.14 -19.24
CA LEU A 363 -1.62 0.81 -18.37
C LEU A 363 -2.29 2.18 -18.49
N LEU A 364 -2.86 2.71 -17.40
CA LEU A 364 -3.23 4.12 -17.31
C LEU A 364 -1.99 4.91 -16.88
N LEU A 365 -1.40 5.66 -17.80
CA LEU A 365 -0.22 6.46 -17.52
C LEU A 365 -0.57 7.60 -16.55
N ASN A 366 0.33 7.89 -15.60
CA ASN A 366 0.15 9.02 -14.69
C ASN A 366 0.08 10.34 -15.48
N CYS A 367 -0.75 11.27 -15.00
CA CYS A 367 -0.95 12.57 -15.64
C CYS A 367 0.15 13.59 -15.30
N CYS A 368 0.94 13.32 -14.26
CA CYS A 368 2.06 14.13 -13.81
C CYS A 368 3.21 13.22 -13.36
N GLU A 369 4.43 13.77 -13.38
CA GLU A 369 5.60 13.12 -12.80
C GLU A 369 5.51 13.11 -11.27
N ASP A 370 6.04 12.06 -10.66
CA ASP A 370 6.24 11.99 -9.21
C ASP A 370 7.73 11.83 -8.89
N ARG A 371 8.05 11.83 -7.59
CA ARG A 371 9.42 11.66 -7.10
C ARG A 371 10.09 10.37 -7.56
N GLU A 372 9.32 9.30 -7.69
CA GLU A 372 9.80 7.94 -7.98
C GLU A 372 10.12 7.78 -9.47
N THR A 373 9.40 8.51 -10.33
CA THR A 373 9.42 8.36 -11.79
C THR A 373 9.84 9.61 -12.55
N TYR A 374 10.38 10.63 -11.88
CA TYR A 374 10.88 11.85 -12.53
C TYR A 374 11.83 11.53 -13.69
N GLY A 375 11.54 12.06 -14.87
CA GLY A 375 12.31 11.84 -16.10
C GLY A 375 12.08 10.47 -16.76
N LEU A 376 11.19 9.62 -16.24
CA LEU A 376 10.78 8.39 -16.91
C LEU A 376 9.77 8.67 -18.02
N THR A 377 9.89 7.96 -19.13
CA THR A 377 8.94 8.02 -20.25
C THR A 377 7.84 6.95 -20.12
N ALA A 378 6.80 7.02 -20.94
CA ALA A 378 5.81 5.94 -21.02
C ALA A 378 6.44 4.57 -21.37
N TYR A 379 7.51 4.57 -22.17
CA TYR A 379 8.29 3.36 -22.46
C TYR A 379 8.94 2.80 -21.20
N ASP A 380 9.47 3.65 -20.32
CA ASP A 380 10.08 3.21 -19.06
C ASP A 380 9.06 2.63 -18.09
N TYR A 381 7.86 3.19 -18.02
CA TYR A 381 6.76 2.60 -17.24
C TYR A 381 6.45 1.17 -17.69
N VAL A 382 6.28 0.97 -19.00
CA VAL A 382 6.06 -0.35 -19.60
C VAL A 382 7.23 -1.29 -19.31
N ARG A 383 8.46 -0.82 -19.51
CA ARG A 383 9.69 -1.59 -19.24
C ARG A 383 9.72 -2.08 -17.79
N VAL A 384 9.47 -1.20 -16.82
CA VAL A 384 9.45 -1.53 -15.39
C VAL A 384 8.41 -2.62 -15.10
N ILE A 385 7.19 -2.49 -15.61
CA ILE A 385 6.14 -3.51 -15.42
C ILE A 385 6.56 -4.85 -16.02
N CYS A 386 7.05 -4.85 -17.26
CA CYS A 386 7.48 -6.07 -17.96
C CYS A 386 8.67 -6.76 -17.26
N GLU A 387 9.70 -6.00 -16.87
CA GLU A 387 10.90 -6.54 -16.20
C GLU A 387 10.55 -7.12 -14.82
N LEU A 388 9.70 -6.44 -14.05
CA LEU A 388 9.33 -6.86 -12.70
C LEU A 388 8.28 -7.98 -12.70
N ALA A 389 7.40 -8.03 -13.70
CA ALA A 389 6.55 -9.19 -13.93
C ALA A 389 7.39 -10.42 -14.33
N GLN A 390 8.42 -10.25 -15.17
CA GLN A 390 9.37 -11.32 -15.47
C GLN A 390 10.17 -11.75 -14.24
N TYR A 391 10.55 -10.83 -13.35
CA TYR A 391 11.17 -11.16 -12.06
C TYR A 391 10.27 -12.08 -11.23
N SER A 392 9.00 -11.72 -11.05
CA SER A 392 7.99 -12.55 -10.37
C SER A 392 7.84 -13.95 -11.00
N LEU A 393 7.80 -13.99 -12.34
CA LEU A 393 7.68 -15.22 -13.13
C LEU A 393 8.87 -16.17 -12.89
N VAL A 394 10.10 -15.65 -12.96
CA VAL A 394 11.32 -16.42 -12.73
C VAL A 394 11.42 -16.88 -11.27
N LYS A 395 11.07 -16.02 -10.30
CA LYS A 395 11.03 -16.38 -8.87
C LYS A 395 9.97 -17.43 -8.54
N SER A 396 9.01 -17.63 -9.44
CA SER A 396 7.99 -18.68 -9.37
C SER A 396 8.42 -19.96 -10.14
N GLY A 397 9.66 -20.03 -10.63
CA GLY A 397 10.22 -21.21 -11.32
C GLY A 397 9.87 -21.32 -12.80
N HIS A 398 9.36 -20.25 -13.42
CA HIS A 398 8.99 -20.25 -14.84
C HIS A 398 10.04 -19.55 -15.71
N LYS A 399 10.08 -19.91 -17.00
CA LYS A 399 10.98 -19.29 -17.99
C LYS A 399 10.52 -17.86 -18.30
N ARG A 400 11.47 -16.99 -18.68
CA ARG A 400 11.15 -15.63 -19.15
C ARG A 400 10.34 -15.68 -20.44
N ILE A 401 9.42 -14.71 -20.56
CA ILE A 401 8.61 -14.45 -21.75
C ILE A 401 9.17 -13.17 -22.38
N LYS A 402 9.47 -13.21 -23.68
CA LYS A 402 10.16 -12.10 -24.36
C LYS A 402 9.20 -11.02 -24.85
N GLU A 403 7.96 -11.41 -25.12
CA GLU A 403 6.96 -10.58 -25.77
C GLU A 403 6.29 -9.65 -24.73
N TRP A 404 6.55 -8.34 -24.81
CA TRP A 404 6.06 -7.38 -23.82
C TRP A 404 4.54 -7.21 -23.84
N HIS A 405 3.92 -7.42 -25.00
CA HIS A 405 2.46 -7.43 -25.15
C HIS A 405 1.77 -8.53 -24.31
N ARG A 406 2.53 -9.45 -23.71
CA ARG A 406 2.02 -10.44 -22.73
C ARG A 406 1.78 -9.83 -21.35
N PHE A 407 2.33 -8.64 -21.09
CA PHE A 407 2.27 -7.95 -19.81
C PHE A 407 1.57 -6.59 -19.91
N VAL A 408 1.71 -5.89 -21.04
CA VAL A 408 1.01 -4.63 -21.31
C VAL A 408 0.60 -4.63 -22.78
N THR A 409 -0.69 -4.58 -23.09
CA THR A 409 -1.19 -4.50 -24.47
C THR A 409 -1.55 -3.09 -24.87
N HIS A 410 -1.97 -2.24 -23.93
CA HIS A 410 -2.37 -0.87 -24.22
C HIS A 410 -1.77 0.12 -23.20
N VAL A 411 -1.42 1.31 -23.66
CA VAL A 411 -1.09 2.47 -22.83
C VAL A 411 -2.09 3.57 -23.09
N PHE A 412 -2.83 3.94 -22.06
CA PHE A 412 -3.75 5.08 -22.09
C PHE A 412 -3.03 6.28 -21.52
N TYR A 413 -3.02 7.38 -22.25
CA TYR A 413 -2.31 8.59 -21.86
C TYR A 413 -3.15 9.84 -22.12
N MET A 414 -2.94 10.87 -21.31
CA MET A 414 -3.70 12.10 -21.38
C MET A 414 -3.24 12.97 -22.56
N GLU A 415 -4.16 13.72 -23.16
CA GLU A 415 -3.85 14.79 -24.11
C GLU A 415 -2.89 15.82 -23.50
N ASN A 416 -1.90 16.25 -24.28
CA ASN A 416 -0.79 17.09 -23.83
C ASN A 416 -0.11 16.51 -22.57
N PRO A 417 0.50 15.31 -22.66
CA PRO A 417 0.99 14.61 -21.51
C PRO A 417 2.26 15.29 -20.96
N LYS A 418 2.37 15.35 -19.62
CA LYS A 418 3.62 15.78 -18.96
C LYS A 418 4.70 14.72 -19.01
N ILE A 419 4.31 13.45 -19.07
CA ILE A 419 5.20 12.30 -19.25
C ILE A 419 5.31 12.03 -20.76
N ALA A 420 6.53 12.01 -21.29
CA ALA A 420 6.75 11.81 -22.72
C ALA A 420 6.22 10.44 -23.20
N VAL A 421 5.47 10.44 -24.30
CA VAL A 421 4.89 9.24 -24.92
C VAL A 421 5.40 9.10 -26.35
N ASP A 422 6.29 8.13 -26.56
CA ASP A 422 6.77 7.75 -27.89
C ASP A 422 5.87 6.64 -28.44
N VAL A 423 4.86 7.05 -29.22
CA VAL A 423 3.82 6.16 -29.74
C VAL A 423 4.41 5.14 -30.73
N ASP A 424 5.31 5.56 -31.61
CA ASP A 424 5.91 4.69 -32.62
C ASP A 424 6.76 3.59 -31.96
N ARG A 425 7.54 3.96 -30.94
CA ARG A 425 8.34 2.99 -30.18
C ARG A 425 7.47 1.97 -29.44
N LEU A 426 6.36 2.40 -28.84
CA LEU A 426 5.43 1.50 -28.15
C LEU A 426 4.68 0.58 -29.13
N LEU A 427 4.24 1.12 -30.27
CA LEU A 427 3.63 0.32 -31.34
C LEU A 427 4.60 -0.72 -31.90
N GLY A 428 5.88 -0.37 -32.04
CA GLY A 428 6.95 -1.31 -32.44
C GLY A 428 7.14 -2.50 -31.47
N LEU A 429 6.67 -2.39 -30.23
CA LEU A 429 6.65 -3.48 -29.24
C LEU A 429 5.33 -4.26 -29.22
N GLY A 430 4.38 -3.92 -30.10
CA GLY A 430 3.04 -4.48 -30.13
C GLY A 430 2.12 -3.91 -29.05
N ILE A 431 2.36 -2.66 -28.61
CA ILE A 431 1.60 -1.99 -27.56
C ILE A 431 0.83 -0.81 -28.16
N GLU A 432 -0.50 -0.89 -28.11
CA GLU A 432 -1.37 0.14 -28.65
C GLU A 432 -1.44 1.34 -27.71
N CYS A 433 -1.41 2.54 -28.26
CA CYS A 433 -1.48 3.78 -27.48
C CYS A 433 -2.84 4.46 -27.71
N VAL A 434 -3.58 4.71 -26.62
CA VAL A 434 -4.89 5.36 -26.65
C VAL A 434 -4.79 6.71 -25.96
N GLN A 435 -5.01 7.79 -26.72
CA GLN A 435 -5.09 9.12 -26.16
C GLN A 435 -6.47 9.35 -25.54
N VAL A 436 -6.50 9.96 -24.35
CA VAL A 436 -7.70 10.32 -23.62
C VAL A 436 -7.69 11.83 -23.36
N LYS A 437 -8.84 12.49 -23.51
CA LYS A 437 -8.95 13.93 -23.26
C LYS A 437 -8.58 14.32 -21.83
N ARG A 438 -8.11 15.55 -21.68
CA ARG A 438 -7.87 16.20 -20.38
C ARG A 438 -9.18 16.77 -19.83
N GLN A 439 -9.42 16.67 -18.52
CA GLN A 439 -10.64 17.17 -17.87
C GLN A 439 -10.82 18.69 -18.02
N ALA A 440 -9.73 19.45 -17.91
CA ALA A 440 -9.66 20.89 -18.15
C ALA A 440 -8.19 21.31 -18.36
N GLU A 441 -7.92 22.41 -19.06
CA GLU A 441 -6.56 22.82 -19.47
C GLU A 441 -5.51 22.81 -18.34
N ASN A 442 -5.88 23.25 -17.13
CA ASN A 442 -4.98 23.35 -15.97
C ASN A 442 -5.11 22.20 -14.96
N VAL A 443 -5.78 21.11 -15.34
CA VAL A 443 -6.00 19.95 -14.46
C VAL A 443 -5.27 18.74 -15.04
N ASP A 444 -4.39 18.14 -14.26
CA ASP A 444 -3.69 16.90 -14.63
C ASP A 444 -4.54 15.68 -14.26
N GLN A 445 -5.73 15.59 -14.86
CA GLN A 445 -6.67 14.49 -14.69
C GLN A 445 -7.31 14.14 -16.03
N PHE A 446 -7.54 12.84 -16.23
CA PHE A 446 -8.32 12.33 -17.35
C PHE A 446 -9.74 12.87 -17.33
N ASP A 447 -10.27 13.22 -18.51
CA ASP A 447 -11.69 13.43 -18.67
C ASP A 447 -12.43 12.12 -18.40
N SER A 448 -13.31 12.13 -17.39
CA SER A 448 -13.98 10.92 -16.91
C SER A 448 -14.91 10.31 -17.96
N ALA A 449 -15.57 11.13 -18.77
CA ALA A 449 -16.52 10.67 -19.78
C ALA A 449 -15.80 10.05 -20.99
N ASP A 450 -14.74 10.67 -21.48
CA ASP A 450 -13.92 10.14 -22.56
C ASP A 450 -13.19 8.86 -22.11
N LEU A 451 -12.63 8.83 -20.90
CA LEU A 451 -12.02 7.62 -20.35
C LEU A 451 -13.04 6.48 -20.26
N CYS A 452 -14.24 6.73 -19.72
CA CYS A 452 -15.32 5.74 -19.67
C CYS A 452 -15.67 5.19 -21.06
N LYS A 453 -15.78 6.09 -22.05
CA LYS A 453 -16.05 5.71 -23.44
C LYS A 453 -14.95 4.79 -23.99
N GLN A 454 -13.68 5.14 -23.82
CA GLN A 454 -12.56 4.33 -24.30
C GLN A 454 -12.52 2.95 -23.60
N LEU A 455 -12.75 2.89 -22.29
CA LEU A 455 -12.81 1.63 -21.55
C LEU A 455 -13.99 0.74 -22.02
N LYS A 456 -15.17 1.31 -22.27
CA LYS A 456 -16.33 0.58 -22.82
C LYS A 456 -16.07 0.03 -24.24
N LEU A 457 -15.26 0.73 -25.05
CA LEU A 457 -14.80 0.21 -26.34
C LEU A 457 -13.90 -1.02 -26.18
N MET A 458 -12.99 -0.99 -25.20
CA MET A 458 -12.12 -2.15 -24.89
C MET A 458 -12.93 -3.37 -24.43
N VAL A 459 -13.96 -3.15 -23.60
CA VAL A 459 -14.93 -4.19 -23.17
C VAL A 459 -15.63 -4.79 -24.39
N SER A 460 -16.12 -3.94 -25.29
CA SER A 460 -16.85 -4.39 -26.48
C SER A 460 -15.96 -5.19 -27.43
N ALA A 461 -14.69 -4.79 -27.61
CA ALA A 461 -13.72 -5.53 -28.38
C ALA A 461 -13.40 -6.89 -27.74
N ALA A 462 -13.17 -6.92 -26.42
CA ALA A 462 -12.88 -8.15 -25.70
C ALA A 462 -14.04 -9.17 -25.77
N ALA A 463 -15.29 -8.69 -25.76
CA ALA A 463 -16.48 -9.54 -25.88
C ALA A 463 -16.65 -10.13 -27.29
N LYS A 464 -16.40 -9.35 -28.35
CA LYS A 464 -16.50 -9.82 -29.75
C LYS A 464 -15.46 -10.89 -30.09
N ASP A 465 -14.28 -10.80 -29.52
CA ASP A 465 -13.19 -11.75 -29.76
C ASP A 465 -13.37 -13.06 -28.96
N ALA A 466 -14.37 -13.15 -28.07
CA ALA A 466 -14.68 -14.33 -27.26
C ALA A 466 -15.84 -15.18 -27.83
N GLU A 467 -16.59 -14.64 -28.79
CA GLU A 467 -17.56 -15.35 -29.64
C GLU A 467 -16.88 -15.94 -30.88
#